data_AF-A0A1B6H8K4-F1
#
_entry.id   AF-A0A1B6H8K4-F1
#
_cell.length_a   1.000
_cell.length_b   1.000
_cell.length_c   1.000
_cell.angle_alpha   90.00
_cell.angle_beta   90.00
_cell.angle_gamma   90.00
#
_symmetry.space_group_name_H-M   'P 1'
#
loop_
_entity.id
_entity.type
_entity.pdbx_description
1 polymer ?
#
loop_
_entity_poly.entity_id
_entity_poly.type
_entity_poly.pdbx_seq_one_letter_code
_entity_poly.pdbx_strand_id
1 'polypeptide(L)'
;RFGQGQVSLPGGCAIGARPVDLHLDGLAKLGATITLEKGYVKAYIKGRLRGAHIVMDKVSVGATVTVMSAATLAQGITIIDNAALEPEIVDTANFLITLGANIIGAGSNQIIIDGVTSLGG
;
A
#
# COMPACT_ATOMS: atom_id res chain seq x y z
N ARG A 1 0.99 13.93 8.47
CA ARG A 1 1.73 13.68 9.74
C ARG A 1 2.26 12.26 9.62
N PHE A 2 3.45 11.91 9.16
CA PHE A 2 4.75 12.58 9.14
C PHE A 2 5.50 12.43 7.81
N GLY A 3 4.85 11.98 6.74
CA GLY A 3 5.46 11.87 5.40
C GLY A 3 6.69 10.97 5.35
N GLN A 4 6.88 10.11 6.35
CA GLN A 4 8.05 9.24 6.45
C GLN A 4 7.74 8.00 7.28
N GLY A 5 8.43 6.91 7.00
CA GLY A 5 8.36 5.65 7.74
C GLY A 5 9.66 4.86 7.59
N GLN A 6 10.01 4.07 8.61
CA GLN A 6 11.17 3.20 8.58
C GLN A 6 10.81 1.83 9.12
N VAL A 7 11.18 0.78 8.39
CA VAL A 7 10.95 -0.62 8.78
C VAL A 7 12.24 -1.41 8.53
N SER A 8 12.58 -2.32 9.43
CA SER A 8 13.71 -3.24 9.22
C SER A 8 13.41 -4.18 8.05
N LEU A 9 14.39 -4.45 7.19
CA LEU A 9 14.24 -5.49 6.18
C LEU A 9 13.96 -6.82 6.89
N PRO A 10 12.96 -7.60 6.42
CA PRO A 10 12.77 -8.94 6.95
C PRO A 10 14.03 -9.76 6.72
N GLY A 11 14.43 -10.51 7.75
CA GLY A 11 15.53 -11.45 7.64
C GLY A 11 15.21 -12.64 6.73
N GLY A 12 16.12 -13.60 6.65
CA GLY A 12 15.88 -14.86 5.93
C GLY A 12 14.78 -15.68 6.61
N CYS A 13 13.76 -16.08 5.85
CA CYS A 13 12.74 -17.03 6.30
C CYS A 13 13.14 -18.44 5.86
N ALA A 14 13.02 -19.43 6.76
CA ALA A 14 13.36 -20.82 6.48
C ALA A 14 12.50 -21.48 5.38
N ILE A 15 11.36 -20.89 5.06
CA ILE A 15 10.39 -21.40 4.07
C ILE A 15 10.72 -20.88 2.66
N GLY A 16 11.51 -19.80 2.54
CA GLY A 16 11.89 -19.19 1.26
C GLY A 16 12.08 -17.67 1.36
N ALA A 17 12.73 -17.08 0.36
CA ALA A 17 12.87 -15.63 0.28
C ALA A 17 11.50 -14.98 0.04
N ARG A 18 11.09 -14.07 0.94
CA ARG A 18 9.90 -13.23 0.79
C ARG A 18 10.37 -11.80 0.53
N PRO A 19 10.67 -11.45 -0.72
CA PRO A 19 11.11 -10.10 -1.04
C PRO A 19 9.97 -9.11 -0.74
N VAL A 20 10.35 -7.90 -0.33
CA VAL A 20 9.42 -6.80 -0.04
C VAL A 20 9.34 -5.80 -1.20
N ASP A 21 9.96 -6.14 -2.33
CA ASP A 21 10.04 -5.36 -3.57
C ASP A 21 8.68 -4.80 -4.00
N LEU A 22 7.63 -5.63 -4.02
CA LEU A 22 6.28 -5.19 -4.41
C LEU A 22 5.70 -4.10 -3.50
N HIS A 23 6.03 -4.12 -2.21
CA HIS A 23 5.61 -3.07 -1.28
C HIS A 23 6.32 -1.75 -1.60
N LEU A 24 7.63 -1.84 -1.86
CA LEU A 24 8.47 -0.67 -2.12
C LEU A 24 8.10 -0.02 -3.45
N ASP A 25 7.91 -0.83 -4.50
CA ASP A 25 7.49 -0.37 -5.81
C ASP A 25 6.12 0.30 -5.76
N GLY A 26 5.14 -0.30 -5.07
CA GLY A 26 3.83 0.31 -4.89
C GLY A 26 3.88 1.67 -4.19
N LEU A 27 4.65 1.79 -3.10
CA LEU A 27 4.84 3.06 -2.40
C LEU A 27 5.60 4.09 -3.25
N ALA A 28 6.58 3.65 -4.04
CA ALA A 28 7.33 4.52 -4.94
C ALA A 28 6.44 5.07 -6.06
N LYS A 29 5.53 4.25 -6.61
CA LYS A 29 4.52 4.68 -7.60
C LYS A 29 3.53 5.70 -7.02
N LEU A 30 3.24 5.64 -5.72
CA LEU A 30 2.49 6.67 -5.00
C LEU A 30 3.31 7.95 -4.70
N GLY A 31 4.57 8.00 -5.15
CA GLY A 31 5.47 9.16 -5.05
C GLY A 31 6.47 9.10 -3.89
N ALA A 32 6.49 8.05 -3.07
CA ALA A 32 7.45 7.94 -1.98
C ALA A 32 8.87 7.72 -2.51
N THR A 33 9.85 8.42 -1.94
CA THR A 33 11.27 8.10 -2.10
C THR A 33 11.63 6.98 -1.13
N ILE A 34 12.15 5.88 -1.67
CA ILE A 34 12.56 4.72 -0.88
C ILE A 34 14.09 4.63 -0.86
N THR A 35 14.69 4.52 0.33
CA THR A 35 16.12 4.27 0.49
C THR A 35 16.37 3.06 1.38
N LEU A 36 17.40 2.28 1.03
CA LEU A 36 17.86 1.15 1.83
C LEU A 36 19.17 1.54 2.53
N GLU A 37 19.15 1.61 3.86
CA GLU A 37 20.32 1.99 4.65
C GLU A 37 20.45 1.09 5.88
N LYS A 38 21.63 0.47 6.05
CA LYS A 38 21.99 -0.33 7.24
C LYS A 38 20.95 -1.42 7.60
N GLY A 39 20.34 -2.07 6.60
CA GLY A 39 19.32 -3.10 6.81
C GLY A 39 17.91 -2.57 7.08
N TYR A 40 17.67 -1.28 6.89
CA TYR A 40 16.34 -0.67 7.00
C TYR A 40 15.87 -0.14 5.66
N VAL A 41 14.57 -0.28 5.41
CA VAL A 41 13.84 0.46 4.40
C VAL A 41 13.38 1.77 5.03
N LYS A 42 13.71 2.89 4.41
CA LYS A 42 13.19 4.21 4.74
C LYS A 42 12.35 4.71 3.59
N ALA A 43 11.12 5.10 3.87
CA ALA A 43 10.21 5.74 2.92
C ALA A 43 10.01 7.19 3.34
N TYR A 44 10.09 8.13 2.39
CA TYR A 44 9.91 9.55 2.62
C TYR A 44 9.12 10.21 1.47
N ILE A 45 8.24 11.15 1.80
CA ILE A 45 7.49 11.98 0.87
C ILE A 45 7.37 13.40 1.44
N LYS A 46 7.67 14.41 0.62
CA LYS A 46 7.38 15.79 0.97
C LYS A 46 5.90 16.09 0.69
N GLY A 47 5.08 16.08 1.73
CA GLY A 47 3.65 16.37 1.64
C GLY A 47 2.80 15.10 1.68
N ARG A 48 1.95 14.89 0.68
CA ARG A 48 1.09 13.71 0.56
C ARG A 48 1.55 12.82 -0.59
N LEU A 49 1.30 11.53 -0.44
CA LEU A 49 1.34 10.60 -1.57
C LEU A 49 0.35 11.05 -2.64
N ARG A 50 0.55 10.60 -3.87
CA ARG A 50 -0.32 10.89 -5.00
C ARG A 50 -0.91 9.59 -5.53
N GLY A 51 -2.19 9.65 -5.89
CA GLY A 51 -2.85 8.53 -6.53
C GLY A 51 -2.14 8.15 -7.83
N ALA A 52 -2.09 6.85 -8.10
CA ALA A 52 -1.43 6.28 -9.27
C ALA A 52 -2.14 5.02 -9.74
N HIS A 53 -1.88 4.63 -10.98
CA HIS A 53 -2.27 3.33 -11.48
C HIS A 53 -1.12 2.35 -11.26
N ILE A 54 -1.36 1.33 -10.46
CA ILE A 54 -0.37 0.36 -10.01
C ILE A 54 -0.83 -1.02 -10.46
N VAL A 55 -0.09 -1.61 -11.41
CA VAL A 55 -0.24 -3.01 -11.76
C VAL A 55 0.75 -3.82 -10.92
N MET A 56 0.26 -4.79 -10.15
CA MET A 56 1.11 -5.69 -9.36
C MET A 56 1.69 -6.79 -10.24
N ASP A 57 3.01 -6.92 -10.29
CA ASP A 57 3.68 -7.95 -11.11
C ASP A 57 3.33 -9.37 -10.65
N LYS A 58 3.06 -9.54 -9.36
CA LYS A 58 2.59 -10.80 -8.74
C LYS A 58 1.53 -10.48 -7.71
N VAL A 59 0.58 -11.40 -7.55
CA VAL A 59 -0.42 -11.32 -6.49
C VAL A 59 0.29 -11.43 -5.13
N SER A 60 0.07 -10.43 -4.28
CA SER A 60 0.63 -10.38 -2.92
C SER A 60 -0.36 -9.73 -1.98
N VAL A 61 -0.79 -10.47 -0.96
CA VAL A 61 -1.68 -9.99 0.10
C VAL A 61 -1.06 -8.79 0.80
N GLY A 62 0.20 -8.92 1.23
CA GLY A 62 0.90 -7.87 1.97
C GLY A 62 1.09 -6.59 1.15
N ALA A 63 1.46 -6.72 -0.13
CA ALA A 63 1.68 -5.55 -0.98
C ALA A 63 0.34 -4.85 -1.28
N THR A 64 -0.72 -5.62 -1.54
CA THR A 64 -2.07 -5.08 -1.75
C THR A 64 -2.54 -4.28 -0.53
N VAL A 65 -2.42 -4.84 0.68
CA VAL A 65 -2.77 -4.14 1.93
C VAL A 65 -1.93 -2.89 2.13
N THR A 66 -0.63 -2.95 1.85
CA THR A 66 0.29 -1.81 2.03
C THR A 66 -0.11 -0.65 1.13
N VAL A 67 -0.30 -0.92 -0.17
CA VAL A 67 -0.66 0.10 -1.15
C VAL A 67 -2.07 0.63 -0.90
N MET A 68 -3.04 -0.25 -0.63
CA MET A 68 -4.41 0.14 -0.32
C MET A 68 -4.47 1.07 0.90
N SER A 69 -3.78 0.72 1.97
CA SER A 69 -3.72 1.53 3.20
C SER A 69 -3.06 2.89 2.94
N ALA A 70 -1.95 2.92 2.20
CA ALA A 70 -1.25 4.16 1.86
C ALA A 70 -2.09 5.07 0.93
N ALA A 71 -2.83 4.47 -0.01
CA ALA A 71 -3.68 5.17 -0.96
C ALA A 71 -4.87 5.89 -0.30
N THR A 72 -5.36 5.41 0.85
CA THR A 72 -6.51 6.03 1.55
C THR A 72 -6.31 7.51 1.87
N LEU A 73 -5.07 7.97 2.08
CA LEU A 73 -4.72 9.37 2.38
C LEU A 73 -3.88 10.03 1.27
N ALA A 74 -3.70 9.35 0.14
CA ALA A 74 -3.05 9.91 -1.03
C ALA A 74 -3.94 10.99 -1.67
N GLN A 75 -3.35 11.87 -2.47
CA GLN A 75 -4.11 12.86 -3.23
C GLN A 75 -4.51 12.28 -4.58
N GLY A 76 -5.83 12.14 -4.80
CA GLY A 76 -6.40 11.64 -6.05
C GLY A 76 -6.69 10.14 -6.03
N ILE A 77 -6.97 9.59 -7.20
CA ILE A 77 -7.43 8.20 -7.37
C ILE A 77 -6.22 7.26 -7.53
N THR A 78 -6.23 6.17 -6.78
CA THR A 78 -5.32 5.04 -6.95
C THR A 78 -6.10 3.85 -7.50
N ILE A 79 -5.53 3.17 -8.50
CA ILE A 79 -6.06 1.93 -9.05
C ILE A 79 -5.00 0.86 -8.83
N ILE A 80 -5.35 -0.23 -8.17
CA ILE A 80 -4.49 -1.41 -7.98
C ILE A 80 -5.03 -2.53 -8.85
N ASP A 81 -4.32 -2.86 -9.92
CA ASP A 81 -4.61 -4.02 -10.78
C ASP A 81 -3.78 -5.23 -10.36
N ASN A 82 -4.35 -6.41 -10.61
CA ASN A 82 -3.81 -7.69 -10.15
C ASN A 82 -3.68 -7.74 -8.62
N ALA A 83 -4.64 -7.13 -7.93
CA ALA A 83 -4.74 -7.12 -6.48
C ALA A 83 -5.02 -8.52 -5.92
N ALA A 84 -4.63 -8.73 -4.67
CA ALA A 84 -5.03 -9.89 -3.88
C ALA A 84 -6.57 -9.93 -3.69
N LEU A 85 -7.14 -11.13 -3.73
CA LEU A 85 -8.60 -11.38 -3.69
C LEU A 85 -9.05 -12.08 -2.40
N GLU A 86 -8.11 -12.34 -1.51
CA GLU A 86 -8.31 -13.09 -0.28
C GLU A 86 -9.29 -12.36 0.67
N PRO A 87 -10.07 -13.09 1.49
CA PRO A 87 -11.05 -12.48 2.40
C PRO A 87 -10.48 -11.39 3.31
N GLU A 88 -9.21 -11.52 3.70
CA GLU A 88 -8.51 -10.54 4.54
C GLU A 88 -8.31 -9.18 3.84
N ILE A 89 -8.27 -9.15 2.50
CA ILE A 89 -8.23 -7.91 1.72
C ILE A 89 -9.57 -7.18 1.84
N VAL A 90 -10.67 -7.92 1.71
CA VAL A 90 -12.04 -7.39 1.84
C VAL A 90 -12.26 -6.87 3.25
N ASP A 91 -11.85 -7.63 4.26
CA ASP A 91 -11.98 -7.23 5.67
C ASP A 91 -11.18 -5.95 5.96
N THR A 92 -9.92 -5.88 5.49
CA THR A 92 -9.10 -4.67 5.63
C THR A 92 -9.74 -3.47 4.93
N ALA A 93 -10.27 -3.64 3.71
CA ALA A 93 -10.95 -2.58 2.99
C ALA A 93 -12.20 -2.10 3.75
N ASN A 94 -13.03 -3.02 4.24
CA ASN A 94 -14.21 -2.69 5.04
C ASN A 94 -13.84 -1.93 6.30
N PHE A 95 -12.80 -2.37 7.01
CA PHE A 95 -12.28 -1.65 8.18
C PHE A 95 -11.89 -0.21 7.81
N LEU A 96 -11.08 -0.01 6.77
CA LEU A 96 -10.70 1.33 6.31
C LEU A 96 -11.92 2.18 5.90
N ILE A 97 -12.93 1.58 5.26
CA ILE A 97 -14.20 2.24 4.91
C ILE A 97 -14.95 2.69 6.16
N THR A 98 -14.99 1.87 7.23
CA THR A 98 -15.61 2.29 8.50
C THR A 98 -14.92 3.49 9.14
N LEU A 99 -13.61 3.67 8.87
CA LEU A 99 -12.84 4.85 9.26
C LEU A 99 -13.01 6.03 8.30
N GLY A 100 -13.83 5.93 7.25
CA GLY A 100 -14.10 7.00 6.30
C GLY A 100 -13.24 6.99 5.03
N ALA A 101 -12.55 5.89 4.71
CA ALA A 101 -11.90 5.73 3.41
C ALA A 101 -12.94 5.50 2.30
N ASN A 102 -12.60 5.90 1.07
CA ASN A 102 -13.40 5.59 -0.12
C ASN A 102 -12.70 4.51 -0.96
N ILE A 103 -13.15 3.27 -0.82
CA ILE A 103 -12.56 2.08 -1.47
C ILE A 103 -13.67 1.27 -2.13
N ILE A 104 -13.46 0.86 -3.38
CA ILE A 104 -14.36 -0.05 -4.12
C ILE A 104 -13.56 -1.16 -4.80
N GLY A 105 -14.22 -2.27 -5.11
CA GLY A 105 -13.62 -3.40 -5.85
C GLY A 105 -12.78 -4.36 -5.02
N ALA A 106 -12.72 -4.21 -3.70
CA ALA A 106 -12.07 -5.17 -2.80
C ALA A 106 -12.70 -6.57 -2.96
N GLY A 107 -11.85 -7.60 -3.08
CA GLY A 107 -12.29 -8.97 -3.42
C GLY A 107 -12.38 -9.24 -4.93
N SER A 108 -12.01 -8.27 -5.76
CA SER A 108 -11.82 -8.44 -7.20
C SER A 108 -10.35 -8.23 -7.60
N ASN A 109 -10.02 -8.44 -8.86
CA ASN A 109 -8.68 -8.23 -9.40
C ASN A 109 -8.29 -6.74 -9.51
N GLN A 110 -9.23 -5.81 -9.31
CA GLN A 110 -9.02 -4.38 -9.39
C GLN A 110 -9.62 -3.68 -8.16
N ILE A 111 -8.79 -2.92 -7.44
CA ILE A 111 -9.22 -2.10 -6.30
C ILE A 111 -9.03 -0.63 -6.65
N ILE A 112 -10.08 0.17 -6.47
CA ILE A 112 -10.03 1.62 -6.72
C ILE A 112 -10.18 2.33 -5.38
N ILE A 113 -9.26 3.23 -5.09
CA ILE A 113 -9.23 4.04 -3.86
C ILE A 113 -9.24 5.51 -4.25
N ASP A 114 -10.22 6.26 -3.75
CA ASP A 114 -10.23 7.72 -3.84
C ASP A 114 -9.72 8.29 -2.50
N GLY A 115 -8.54 8.89 -2.54
CA GLY A 115 -7.85 9.31 -1.33
C GLY A 115 -8.53 10.49 -0.62
N VAL A 116 -8.75 10.33 0.69
CA VAL A 116 -9.44 11.32 1.53
C VAL A 116 -8.46 12.18 2.32
N THR A 117 -8.95 13.28 2.92
CA THR A 117 -8.10 14.19 3.68
C THR A 117 -7.68 13.67 5.05
N SER A 118 -8.49 12.80 5.65
CA SER A 118 -8.33 12.22 6.98
C SER A 118 -9.28 11.03 7.15
N LEU A 119 -8.87 10.06 7.96
CA LEU A 119 -9.75 9.01 8.48
C LEU A 119 -10.26 9.43 9.87
N GLY A 120 -11.51 9.09 10.19
CA GLY A 120 -12.29 9.60 11.32
C GLY A 120 -12.44 8.66 12.52
N GLY A 121 -11.58 7.64 12.64
CA GLY A 121 -11.51 6.79 13.85
C GLY A 121 -10.57 7.34 14.93
#